data_AF-A0A3P5ZHJ6-F1
#
_entry.id   AF-A0A3P5ZHJ6-F1
#
_cell.length_a   1.000
_cell.length_b   1.000
_cell.length_c   1.000
_cell.angle_alpha   90.00
_cell.angle_beta   90.00
_cell.angle_gamma   90.00
#
_symmetry.space_group_name_H-M   'P 1'
#
loop_
_entity.id
_entity.type
_entity.pdbx_description
1 polymer ?
#
loop_
_entity_poly.entity_id
_entity_poly.type
_entity_poly.pdbx_seq_one_letter_code
_entity_poly.pdbx_strand_id
1 'polypeptide(L)'
;MVYAAKKFINNPNDAATDVIKGLVDTYPGLQFLLGFGIHKVKVVIQAGVSVGKYDKVAVISGGGYGHEPAHAGYVGEGMLTAAICGDVFASPSVGSIVAGIRAVTGSQGCLLIVKNYTADRLNFGLAAEEAKYEGYKVETVIVGEDCALPPPRGFAGRRGLAGTILVHKVAGAAAAAGLSLEEVAAEAKCASEMVGTMGVAFSFVSFLGRLHQTVWAKRRWNSGLEFMENLVLLWLTFNLWMWWFHFFFRRY
;
A
#
# COMPACT_ATOMS: atom_id res chain seq x y z
N MET A 1 15.79 13.62 -31.46
CA MET A 1 15.87 12.16 -31.24
C MET A 1 14.58 11.71 -30.58
N VAL A 2 13.75 10.95 -31.30
CA VAL A 2 12.56 10.30 -30.73
C VAL A 2 13.07 9.03 -30.05
N TYR A 3 13.08 8.99 -28.72
CA TYR A 3 13.37 7.75 -28.01
C TYR A 3 12.23 6.77 -28.26
N ALA A 4 12.52 5.66 -28.93
CA ALA A 4 11.60 4.54 -29.10
C ALA A 4 11.10 4.05 -27.74
N ALA A 5 9.85 3.60 -27.67
CA ALA A 5 9.23 3.13 -26.44
C ALA A 5 9.99 1.91 -25.88
N LYS A 6 10.66 2.08 -24.74
CA LYS A 6 11.39 1.01 -24.01
C LYS A 6 10.47 0.22 -23.06
N LYS A 7 9.22 -0.04 -23.45
CA LYS A 7 8.20 -0.60 -22.55
C LYS A 7 7.52 -1.82 -23.17
N PHE A 8 7.52 -2.91 -22.42
CA PHE A 8 6.77 -4.12 -22.75
C PHE A 8 5.34 -3.99 -22.24
N ILE A 9 4.50 -3.34 -23.04
CA ILE A 9 3.07 -3.14 -22.75
C ILE A 9 2.29 -3.36 -24.04
N ASN A 10 1.07 -3.88 -23.92
CA ASN A 10 0.13 -3.93 -25.04
C ASN A 10 -0.53 -2.56 -25.19
N ASN A 11 -1.62 -2.32 -24.47
CA ASN A 11 -2.30 -1.03 -24.42
C ASN A 11 -1.94 -0.27 -23.13
N PRO A 12 -1.45 0.99 -23.21
CA PRO A 12 -1.17 1.80 -22.02
C PRO A 12 -2.35 1.94 -21.06
N ASN A 13 -3.59 1.95 -21.57
CA ASN A 13 -4.80 2.06 -20.76
C ASN A 13 -5.12 0.78 -19.98
N ASP A 14 -4.64 -0.36 -20.47
CA ASP A 14 -4.87 -1.68 -19.86
C ASP A 14 -3.68 -2.15 -19.03
N ALA A 15 -2.54 -1.43 -19.03
CA ALA A 15 -1.29 -1.86 -18.42
C ALA A 15 -1.43 -2.32 -16.95
N ALA A 16 -2.17 -1.56 -16.13
CA ALA A 16 -2.43 -1.95 -14.74
C ALA A 16 -3.27 -3.24 -14.65
N THR A 17 -4.27 -3.38 -15.52
CA THR A 17 -5.15 -4.55 -15.57
C THR A 17 -4.38 -5.79 -16.03
N ASP A 18 -3.54 -5.66 -17.06
CA ASP A 18 -2.78 -6.76 -17.64
C ASP A 18 -1.81 -7.36 -16.61
N VAL A 19 -1.11 -6.53 -15.84
CA VAL A 19 -0.20 -7.01 -14.80
C VAL A 19 -0.95 -7.67 -13.64
N ILE A 20 -2.10 -7.12 -13.23
CA ILE A 20 -2.93 -7.76 -12.19
C ILE A 20 -3.44 -9.13 -12.65
N LYS A 21 -3.91 -9.24 -13.90
CA LYS A 21 -4.34 -10.52 -14.47
C LYS A 21 -3.19 -11.51 -14.50
N GLY A 22 -2.02 -11.11 -15.01
CA GLY A 22 -0.84 -11.96 -15.04
C GLY A 22 -0.41 -12.43 -13.65
N LEU A 23 -0.50 -11.56 -12.64
CA LEU A 23 -0.24 -11.92 -11.25
C LEU A 23 -1.24 -12.98 -10.75
N VAL A 24 -2.54 -12.76 -10.92
CA VAL A 24 -3.57 -13.69 -10.45
C VAL A 24 -3.51 -15.03 -11.18
N ASP A 25 -3.26 -15.02 -12.49
CA ASP A 25 -3.11 -16.25 -13.29
C ASP A 25 -1.85 -17.05 -12.89
N THR A 26 -0.82 -16.39 -12.35
CA THR A 26 0.43 -17.03 -11.93
C THR A 26 0.35 -17.62 -10.51
N TYR A 27 -0.44 -17.00 -9.62
CA TYR A 27 -0.48 -17.36 -8.20
C TYR A 27 -1.89 -17.82 -7.77
N PRO A 28 -2.13 -19.14 -7.64
CA PRO A 28 -3.45 -19.69 -7.27
C PRO A 28 -4.00 -19.25 -5.90
N GLY A 29 -3.14 -18.72 -5.04
CA GLY A 29 -3.53 -18.13 -3.75
C GLY A 29 -4.17 -16.74 -3.87
N LEU A 30 -4.29 -16.20 -5.08
CA LEU A 30 -4.87 -14.90 -5.37
C LEU A 30 -6.13 -15.06 -6.23
N GLN A 31 -7.06 -14.13 -6.05
CA GLN A 31 -8.26 -14.03 -6.88
C GLN A 31 -8.47 -12.58 -7.29
N PHE A 32 -8.82 -12.38 -8.57
CA PHE A 32 -9.27 -11.08 -9.05
C PHE A 32 -10.76 -10.93 -8.77
N LEU A 33 -11.16 -9.86 -8.09
CA LEU A 33 -12.57 -9.57 -7.84
C LEU A 33 -13.22 -9.16 -9.16
N LEU A 34 -14.10 -10.01 -9.68
CA LEU A 34 -14.92 -9.68 -10.84
C LEU A 34 -15.94 -8.61 -10.40
N GLY A 35 -15.92 -7.46 -11.07
CA GLY A 35 -16.87 -6.38 -10.77
C GLY A 35 -18.32 -6.82 -10.99
N PHE A 36 -19.22 -6.34 -10.13
CA PHE A 36 -20.66 -6.43 -10.36
C PHE A 36 -21.08 -5.33 -11.37
N GLY A 37 -21.44 -5.71 -12.59
CA GLY A 37 -22.01 -4.79 -13.60
C GLY A 37 -20.98 -3.98 -14.43
N ILE A 38 -21.29 -2.69 -14.67
CA ILE A 38 -20.60 -1.80 -15.63
C ILE A 38 -19.25 -1.27 -15.09
N HIS A 39 -19.01 -1.34 -13.78
CA HIS A 39 -17.81 -0.80 -13.15
C HIS A 39 -16.72 -1.87 -13.03
N LYS A 40 -15.64 -1.71 -13.80
CA LYS A 40 -14.43 -2.53 -13.69
C LYS A 40 -13.68 -2.16 -12.40
N VAL A 41 -13.83 -2.95 -11.34
CA VAL A 41 -13.00 -2.84 -10.13
C VAL A 41 -11.68 -3.59 -10.34
N LYS A 42 -10.59 -3.04 -9.82
CA LYS A 42 -9.25 -3.65 -9.88
C LYS A 42 -8.84 -4.04 -8.46
N VAL A 43 -9.38 -5.16 -7.99
CA VAL A 43 -9.17 -5.63 -6.62
C VAL A 43 -8.61 -7.04 -6.65
N VAL A 44 -7.49 -7.25 -5.96
CA VAL A 44 -6.90 -8.56 -5.73
C VAL A 44 -7.20 -8.97 -4.30
N ILE A 45 -7.74 -10.17 -4.11
CA ILE A 45 -8.07 -10.73 -2.79
C ILE A 45 -7.35 -12.07 -2.59
N GLN A 46 -7.17 -12.46 -1.34
CA GLN A 46 -6.68 -13.79 -0.99
C GLN A 46 -7.71 -14.85 -1.41
N ALA A 47 -7.27 -15.90 -2.09
CA ALA A 47 -8.14 -17.00 -2.50
C ALA A 47 -8.76 -17.70 -1.27
N GLY A 48 -10.01 -18.11 -1.40
CA GLY A 48 -10.77 -18.75 -0.31
C GLY A 48 -11.42 -17.77 0.67
N VAL A 49 -11.05 -16.48 0.64
CA VAL A 49 -11.80 -15.44 1.36
C VAL A 49 -13.11 -15.18 0.62
N SER A 50 -14.22 -15.18 1.37
CA SER A 50 -15.53 -14.90 0.82
C SER A 50 -16.36 -14.04 1.78
N VAL A 51 -17.28 -13.26 1.20
CA VAL A 51 -18.14 -12.32 1.90
C VAL A 51 -18.81 -12.98 3.11
N GLY A 52 -18.70 -12.36 4.28
CA GLY A 52 -19.37 -12.79 5.51
C GLY A 52 -18.85 -14.07 6.15
N LYS A 53 -17.83 -14.73 5.57
CA LYS A 53 -17.24 -15.96 6.12
C LYS A 53 -15.82 -15.79 6.66
N TYR A 54 -15.21 -14.63 6.46
CA TYR A 54 -13.90 -14.34 7.01
C TYR A 54 -14.01 -14.09 8.52
N ASP A 55 -13.29 -14.89 9.31
CA ASP A 55 -13.40 -14.97 10.77
C ASP A 55 -12.33 -14.16 11.51
N LYS A 56 -11.45 -13.47 10.77
CA LYS A 56 -10.38 -12.61 11.28
C LYS A 56 -10.58 -11.16 10.81
N VAL A 57 -9.81 -10.23 11.39
CA VAL A 57 -9.75 -8.86 10.90
C VAL A 57 -9.19 -8.86 9.47
N ALA A 58 -9.91 -8.28 8.51
CA ALA A 58 -9.40 -8.13 7.16
C ALA A 58 -8.41 -6.97 7.08
N VAL A 59 -7.22 -7.20 6.54
CA VAL A 59 -6.21 -6.14 6.37
C VAL A 59 -6.19 -5.72 4.90
N ILE A 60 -6.56 -4.48 4.62
CA ILE A 60 -6.74 -3.97 3.26
C ILE A 60 -5.79 -2.81 3.02
N SER A 61 -5.14 -2.79 1.87
CA SER A 61 -4.34 -1.64 1.43
C SER A 61 -4.56 -1.39 -0.06
N GLY A 62 -3.94 -0.34 -0.59
CA GLY A 62 -4.08 0.00 -1.99
C GLY A 62 -3.37 1.30 -2.38
N GLY A 63 -3.60 1.68 -3.63
CA GLY A 63 -3.02 2.87 -4.24
C GLY A 63 -2.82 2.69 -5.74
N GLY A 64 -2.18 3.68 -6.35
CA GLY A 64 -1.86 3.62 -7.78
C GLY A 64 -0.91 2.48 -8.14
N TYR A 65 -1.11 1.97 -9.34
CA TYR A 65 -0.22 1.01 -10.01
C TYR A 65 1.13 1.68 -10.37
N GLY A 66 2.18 0.87 -10.52
CA GLY A 66 3.55 1.32 -10.84
C GLY A 66 4.53 1.20 -9.68
N HIS A 67 4.12 0.49 -8.63
CA HIS A 67 4.92 0.23 -7.42
C HIS A 67 5.03 -1.27 -7.13
N GLU A 68 4.83 -2.12 -8.14
CA GLU A 68 4.84 -3.56 -8.02
C GLU A 68 6.15 -4.04 -7.35
N PRO A 69 6.09 -5.00 -6.40
CA PRO A 69 4.93 -5.84 -6.06
C PRO A 69 3.89 -5.16 -5.14
N ALA A 70 4.09 -3.91 -4.72
CA ALA A 70 3.11 -3.20 -3.89
C ALA A 70 1.83 -2.88 -4.69
N HIS A 71 0.63 -3.23 -4.23
CA HIS A 71 0.32 -3.97 -3.00
C HIS A 71 -0.16 -5.41 -3.26
N ALA A 72 -0.54 -5.73 -4.50
CA ALA A 72 -1.15 -7.01 -4.84
C ALA A 72 -0.24 -8.22 -4.58
N GLY A 73 1.08 -8.05 -4.69
CA GLY A 73 2.04 -9.11 -4.36
C GLY A 73 2.20 -9.38 -2.86
N TYR A 74 1.57 -8.58 -1.99
CA TYR A 74 1.54 -8.77 -0.54
C TYR A 74 0.20 -9.29 -0.02
N VAL A 75 -0.68 -9.72 -0.93
CA VAL A 75 -1.94 -10.37 -0.59
C VAL A 75 -1.67 -11.84 -0.26
N GLY A 76 -2.11 -12.27 0.93
CA GLY A 76 -1.89 -13.62 1.44
C GLY A 76 -1.97 -13.69 2.96
N GLU A 77 -1.97 -14.92 3.48
CA GLU A 77 -2.06 -15.18 4.90
C GLU A 77 -0.92 -14.51 5.69
N GLY A 78 -1.27 -13.83 6.78
CA GLY A 78 -0.30 -13.11 7.60
C GLY A 78 0.21 -11.78 7.01
N MET A 79 -0.39 -11.29 5.91
CA MET A 79 -0.19 -9.96 5.33
C MET A 79 -1.54 -9.31 4.95
N LEU A 80 -1.76 -8.95 3.68
CA LEU A 80 -2.99 -8.32 3.23
C LEU A 80 -4.05 -9.36 2.87
N THR A 81 -5.28 -9.12 3.28
CA THR A 81 -6.46 -9.85 2.80
C THR A 81 -6.88 -9.38 1.40
N ALA A 82 -6.72 -8.07 1.12
CA ALA A 82 -7.00 -7.48 -0.19
C ALA A 82 -6.08 -6.30 -0.53
N ALA A 83 -5.84 -6.12 -1.83
CA ALA A 83 -5.18 -4.96 -2.41
C ALA A 83 -6.10 -4.28 -3.43
N ILE A 84 -6.37 -2.99 -3.22
CA ILE A 84 -7.17 -2.16 -4.13
C ILE A 84 -6.23 -1.41 -5.06
N CYS A 85 -6.25 -1.76 -6.34
CA CYS A 85 -5.34 -1.21 -7.34
C CYS A 85 -6.01 -0.07 -8.11
N GLY A 86 -5.37 1.10 -8.15
CA GLY A 86 -5.76 2.19 -9.03
C GLY A 86 -5.13 2.09 -10.43
N ASP A 87 -5.26 3.15 -11.21
CA ASP A 87 -4.49 3.32 -12.44
C ASP A 87 -3.04 3.69 -12.14
N VAL A 88 -2.23 3.81 -13.19
CA VAL A 88 -0.80 4.14 -13.09
C VAL A 88 -0.62 5.46 -12.34
N PHE A 89 -0.02 5.41 -11.15
CA PHE A 89 0.19 6.53 -10.22
C PHE A 89 -1.08 7.29 -9.80
N ALA A 90 -2.26 6.67 -9.89
CA ALA A 90 -3.53 7.26 -9.48
C ALA A 90 -4.20 6.42 -8.39
N SER A 91 -4.66 7.06 -7.31
CA SER A 91 -5.41 6.40 -6.23
C SER A 91 -6.63 5.64 -6.79
N PRO A 92 -6.97 4.46 -6.26
CA PRO A 92 -8.19 3.75 -6.65
C PRO A 92 -9.44 4.58 -6.36
N SER A 93 -10.51 4.34 -7.12
CA SER A 93 -11.80 5.00 -6.89
C SER A 93 -12.43 4.55 -5.57
N VAL A 94 -13.22 5.44 -4.95
CA VAL A 94 -14.01 5.13 -3.74
C VAL A 94 -14.81 3.84 -3.92
N GLY A 95 -15.53 3.71 -5.04
CA GLY A 95 -16.31 2.50 -5.33
C GLY A 95 -15.49 1.21 -5.42
N SER A 96 -14.23 1.26 -5.89
CA SER A 96 -13.34 0.08 -5.88
C SER A 96 -12.90 -0.29 -4.47
N ILE A 97 -12.64 0.71 -3.62
CA ILE A 97 -12.25 0.49 -2.22
C ILE A 97 -13.42 -0.10 -1.45
N VAL A 98 -14.62 0.47 -1.58
CA VAL A 98 -15.86 -0.04 -0.97
C VAL A 98 -16.16 -1.46 -1.44
N ALA A 99 -16.01 -1.75 -2.74
CA ALA A 99 -16.16 -3.10 -3.26
C ALA A 99 -15.18 -4.09 -2.62
N GLY A 100 -13.93 -3.68 -2.41
CA GLY A 100 -12.94 -4.48 -1.70
C GLY A 100 -13.31 -4.73 -0.24
N ILE A 101 -13.73 -3.70 0.49
CA ILE A 101 -14.21 -3.82 1.89
C ILE A 101 -15.37 -4.81 1.95
N ARG A 102 -16.41 -4.65 1.13
CA ARG A 102 -17.55 -5.56 1.08
C ARG A 102 -17.15 -7.00 0.75
N ALA A 103 -16.12 -7.18 -0.08
CA ALA A 103 -15.69 -8.50 -0.54
C ALA A 103 -15.00 -9.33 0.56
N VAL A 104 -14.22 -8.70 1.45
CA VAL A 104 -13.35 -9.43 2.39
C VAL A 104 -13.67 -9.21 3.86
N THR A 105 -14.51 -8.24 4.22
CA THR A 105 -14.78 -7.90 5.62
C THR A 105 -15.85 -8.79 6.22
N GLY A 106 -15.50 -9.50 7.30
CA GLY A 106 -16.43 -10.27 8.13
C GLY A 106 -16.84 -9.54 9.42
N SER A 107 -17.32 -10.30 10.41
CA SER A 107 -17.82 -9.75 11.69
C SER A 107 -16.74 -9.10 12.56
N GLN A 108 -15.48 -9.46 12.35
CA GLN A 108 -14.32 -8.87 13.02
C GLN A 108 -13.92 -7.49 12.45
N GLY A 109 -14.51 -7.06 11.33
CA GLY A 109 -14.20 -5.79 10.70
C GLY A 109 -12.92 -5.81 9.86
N CYS A 110 -12.49 -4.62 9.44
CA CYS A 110 -11.29 -4.46 8.62
C CYS A 110 -10.44 -3.25 9.00
N LEU A 111 -9.13 -3.40 8.84
CA LEU A 111 -8.15 -2.32 8.93
C LEU A 111 -7.75 -1.86 7.53
N LEU A 112 -7.89 -0.57 7.26
CA LEU A 112 -7.35 0.09 6.07
C LEU A 112 -5.95 0.65 6.36
N ILE A 113 -4.94 0.19 5.63
CA ILE A 113 -3.57 0.74 5.69
C ILE A 113 -3.36 1.63 4.47
N VAL A 114 -3.22 2.93 4.70
CA VAL A 114 -3.26 3.97 3.65
C VAL A 114 -1.94 4.72 3.64
N LYS A 115 -1.28 4.78 2.47
CA LYS A 115 -0.07 5.61 2.31
C LYS A 115 -0.45 7.09 2.38
N ASN A 116 0.41 7.91 2.99
CA ASN A 116 0.12 9.34 3.17
C ASN A 116 0.31 10.15 1.87
N TYR A 117 -0.64 9.97 0.95
CA TYR A 117 -0.86 10.80 -0.23
C TYR A 117 -2.27 11.38 -0.17
N THR A 118 -2.45 12.63 -0.61
CA THR A 118 -3.75 13.33 -0.54
C THR A 118 -4.88 12.53 -1.19
N ALA A 119 -4.67 12.03 -2.40
CA ALA A 119 -5.68 11.25 -3.13
C ALA A 119 -5.99 9.91 -2.46
N ASP A 120 -4.98 9.23 -1.90
CA ASP A 120 -5.19 7.97 -1.16
C ASP A 120 -6.01 8.26 0.11
N ARG A 121 -5.66 9.30 0.89
CA ARG A 121 -6.38 9.67 2.12
C ARG A 121 -7.82 10.06 1.87
N LEU A 122 -8.08 10.87 0.85
CA LEU A 122 -9.45 11.29 0.52
C LEU A 122 -10.29 10.09 0.08
N ASN A 123 -9.79 9.26 -0.85
CA ASN A 123 -10.58 8.16 -1.40
C ASN A 123 -10.81 7.05 -0.37
N PHE A 124 -9.79 6.66 0.40
CA PHE A 124 -9.94 5.65 1.46
C PHE A 124 -10.76 6.18 2.63
N GLY A 125 -10.62 7.47 2.99
CA GLY A 125 -11.44 8.09 4.02
C GLY A 125 -12.92 8.08 3.66
N LEU A 126 -13.28 8.51 2.44
CA LEU A 126 -14.66 8.46 1.96
C LEU A 126 -15.19 7.02 1.92
N ALA A 127 -14.40 6.06 1.44
CA ALA A 127 -14.79 4.65 1.42
C ALA A 127 -14.98 4.05 2.82
N ALA A 128 -14.17 4.46 3.80
CA ALA A 128 -14.31 4.04 5.19
C ALA A 128 -15.62 4.56 5.79
N GLU A 129 -15.98 5.82 5.55
CA GLU A 129 -17.24 6.38 6.04
C GLU A 129 -18.47 5.74 5.35
N GLU A 130 -18.40 5.47 4.04
CA GLU A 130 -19.46 4.74 3.32
C GLU A 130 -19.63 3.31 3.88
N ALA A 131 -18.53 2.58 4.09
CA ALA A 131 -18.59 1.24 4.67
C ALA A 131 -19.09 1.24 6.13
N LYS A 132 -18.72 2.24 6.94
CA LYS A 132 -19.28 2.38 8.31
C LYS A 132 -20.78 2.65 8.28
N TYR A 133 -21.24 3.46 7.33
CA TYR A 133 -22.68 3.71 7.14
C TYR A 133 -23.45 2.42 6.77
N GLU A 134 -22.81 1.50 6.05
CA GLU A 134 -23.35 0.15 5.76
C GLU A 134 -23.27 -0.84 6.93
N GLY A 135 -22.68 -0.44 8.06
CA GLY A 135 -22.57 -1.27 9.26
C GLY A 135 -21.27 -2.07 9.36
N TYR A 136 -20.28 -1.86 8.49
CA TYR A 136 -18.96 -2.47 8.64
C TYR A 136 -18.16 -1.77 9.75
N LYS A 137 -17.42 -2.57 10.54
CA LYS A 137 -16.40 -2.04 11.46
C LYS A 137 -15.12 -1.76 10.68
N VAL A 138 -14.69 -0.50 10.65
CA VAL A 138 -13.55 -0.07 9.85
C VAL A 138 -12.64 0.84 10.66
N GLU A 139 -11.38 0.44 10.80
CA GLU A 139 -10.29 1.29 11.31
C GLU A 139 -9.34 1.70 10.18
N THR A 140 -8.59 2.77 10.37
CA THR A 140 -7.66 3.28 9.36
C THR A 140 -6.34 3.73 9.98
N VAL A 141 -5.23 3.26 9.41
CA VAL A 141 -3.87 3.69 9.75
C VAL A 141 -3.24 4.38 8.55
N ILE A 142 -2.76 5.61 8.76
CA ILE A 142 -2.03 6.39 7.75
C ILE A 142 -0.53 6.17 7.93
N VAL A 143 0.15 5.74 6.87
CA VAL A 143 1.61 5.51 6.89
C VAL A 143 2.33 6.68 6.23
N GLY A 144 3.16 7.38 7.00
CA GLY A 144 3.93 8.56 6.58
C GLY A 144 5.36 8.50 7.09
N GLU A 145 6.12 7.50 6.62
CA GLU A 145 7.42 7.14 7.15
C GLU A 145 8.61 7.76 6.40
N ASP A 146 8.38 8.53 5.32
CA ASP A 146 9.46 9.20 4.60
C ASP A 146 10.10 10.33 5.42
N CYS A 147 11.37 10.16 5.78
CA CYS A 147 12.20 11.10 6.53
C CYS A 147 12.86 12.18 5.65
N ALA A 148 12.79 12.07 4.32
CA ALA A 148 13.47 13.00 3.41
C ALA A 148 12.89 14.43 3.45
N LEU A 149 11.67 14.58 3.97
CA LEU A 149 10.99 15.87 4.09
C LEU A 149 11.00 16.33 5.56
N PRO A 150 11.75 17.39 5.91
CA PRO A 150 11.68 17.94 7.25
C PRO A 150 10.30 18.57 7.49
N PRO A 151 9.67 18.37 8.68
CA PRO A 151 8.51 19.14 9.10
C PRO A 151 8.84 20.64 9.02
N PRO A 152 7.97 21.54 8.48
CA PRO A 152 6.56 21.38 8.15
C PRO A 152 6.29 21.38 6.62
N ARG A 153 7.17 20.80 5.79
CA ARG A 153 7.01 20.88 4.33
C ARG A 153 5.97 19.89 3.80
N GLY A 154 4.78 20.38 3.48
CA GLY A 154 3.75 19.70 2.68
C GLY A 154 2.36 19.71 3.31
N PHE A 155 1.32 19.92 2.51
CA PHE A 155 -0.09 19.96 2.98
C PHE A 155 -0.55 18.65 3.65
N ALA A 156 0.05 17.50 3.29
CA ALA A 156 -0.34 16.18 3.80
C ALA A 156 0.61 15.61 4.88
N GLY A 157 1.80 16.20 5.09
CA GLY A 157 2.86 15.64 5.94
C GLY A 157 3.84 14.71 5.20
N ARG A 158 4.55 13.85 5.96
CA ARG A 158 5.54 12.88 5.44
C ARG A 158 4.89 11.85 4.53
N ARG A 159 5.51 11.52 3.39
CA ARG A 159 4.96 10.55 2.41
C ARG A 159 4.98 9.13 2.95
N GLY A 160 4.04 8.31 2.47
CA GLY A 160 4.06 6.86 2.64
C GLY A 160 4.84 6.16 1.53
N LEU A 161 5.91 5.43 1.83
CA LEU A 161 6.79 4.80 0.84
C LEU A 161 6.96 3.29 1.12
N ALA A 162 8.20 2.77 1.06
CA ALA A 162 8.52 1.36 1.15
C ALA A 162 8.31 0.77 2.56
N GLY A 163 8.35 1.59 3.61
CA GLY A 163 8.16 1.12 4.98
C GLY A 163 6.72 0.68 5.27
N THR A 164 5.77 1.08 4.42
CA THR A 164 4.39 0.57 4.42
C THR A 164 4.34 -0.98 4.45
N ILE A 165 5.28 -1.67 3.79
CA ILE A 165 5.30 -3.15 3.76
C ILE A 165 5.51 -3.77 5.15
N LEU A 166 6.26 -3.08 6.02
CA LEU A 166 6.50 -3.53 7.39
C LEU A 166 5.22 -3.37 8.21
N VAL A 167 4.47 -2.29 8.00
CA VAL A 167 3.16 -2.07 8.61
C VAL A 167 2.17 -3.14 8.15
N HIS A 168 2.15 -3.50 6.86
CA HIS A 168 1.34 -4.62 6.36
C HIS A 168 1.69 -5.93 7.07
N LYS A 169 2.98 -6.22 7.26
CA LYS A 169 3.43 -7.47 7.89
C LYS A 169 3.02 -7.55 9.37
N VAL A 170 3.14 -6.45 10.11
CA VAL A 170 2.75 -6.36 11.52
C VAL A 170 1.24 -6.51 11.66
N ALA A 171 0.47 -5.73 10.91
CA ALA A 171 -0.98 -5.79 10.92
C ALA A 171 -1.50 -7.18 10.52
N GLY A 172 -0.96 -7.74 9.43
CA GLY A 172 -1.33 -9.06 8.94
C GLY A 172 -0.98 -10.17 9.94
N ALA A 173 0.15 -10.08 10.64
CA ALA A 173 0.51 -11.04 11.69
C ALA A 173 -0.43 -10.93 12.90
N ALA A 174 -0.74 -9.71 13.34
CA ALA A 174 -1.68 -9.47 14.44
C ALA A 174 -3.07 -10.01 14.10
N ALA A 175 -3.57 -9.73 12.89
CA ALA A 175 -4.84 -10.23 12.40
C ALA A 175 -4.85 -11.77 12.28
N ALA A 176 -3.77 -12.37 11.76
CA ALA A 176 -3.64 -13.81 11.64
C ALA A 176 -3.65 -14.53 13.01
N ALA A 177 -3.11 -13.87 14.04
CA ALA A 177 -3.12 -14.32 15.43
C ALA A 177 -4.47 -14.13 16.15
N GLY A 178 -5.50 -13.58 15.47
CA GLY A 178 -6.86 -13.46 15.99
C GLY A 178 -7.09 -12.28 16.93
N LEU A 179 -6.22 -11.26 16.89
CA LEU A 179 -6.40 -10.03 17.67
C LEU A 179 -7.66 -9.25 17.21
N SER A 180 -8.21 -8.43 18.09
CA SER A 180 -9.34 -7.56 17.77
C SER A 180 -8.97 -6.48 16.76
N LEU A 181 -9.96 -5.84 16.12
CA LEU A 181 -9.72 -4.75 15.18
C LEU A 181 -8.92 -3.60 15.81
N GLU A 182 -9.23 -3.26 17.05
CA GLU A 182 -8.58 -2.20 17.81
C GLU A 182 -7.12 -2.55 18.12
N GLU A 183 -6.86 -3.79 18.51
CA GLU A 183 -5.50 -4.28 18.77
C GLU A 183 -4.66 -4.33 17.49
N VAL A 184 -5.23 -4.82 16.38
CA VAL A 184 -4.57 -4.84 15.07
C VAL A 184 -4.25 -3.41 14.59
N ALA A 185 -5.18 -2.46 14.78
CA ALA A 185 -4.96 -1.06 14.45
C ALA A 185 -3.87 -0.42 15.32
N ALA A 186 -3.81 -0.76 16.62
CA ALA A 186 -2.79 -0.28 17.54
C ALA A 186 -1.39 -0.77 17.15
N GLU A 187 -1.24 -2.07 16.85
CA GLU A 187 0.02 -2.66 16.38
C GLU A 187 0.49 -2.03 15.06
N ALA A 188 -0.43 -1.86 14.10
CA ALA A 188 -0.14 -1.22 12.82
C ALA A 188 0.28 0.26 13.01
N LYS A 189 -0.39 0.99 13.90
CA LYS A 189 -0.04 2.38 14.22
C LYS A 189 1.33 2.47 14.86
N CYS A 190 1.62 1.64 15.86
CA CYS A 190 2.94 1.56 16.50
C CYS A 190 4.04 1.30 15.45
N ALA A 191 3.84 0.31 14.58
CA ALA A 191 4.77 0.03 13.48
C ALA A 191 4.96 1.25 12.56
N SER A 192 3.89 1.96 12.22
CA SER A 192 3.96 3.14 11.34
C SER A 192 4.76 4.30 11.95
N GLU A 193 4.75 4.46 13.27
CA GLU A 193 5.47 5.50 14.00
C GLU A 193 6.96 5.17 14.18
N MET A 194 7.30 3.87 14.20
CA MET A 194 8.66 3.37 14.43
C MET A 194 9.47 3.22 13.14
N VAL A 195 8.82 3.17 11.99
CA VAL A 195 9.50 3.03 10.70
C VAL A 195 9.90 4.41 10.15
N GLY A 196 11.11 4.47 9.58
CA GLY A 196 11.61 5.61 8.84
C GLY A 196 12.26 5.17 7.53
N THR A 197 11.98 5.87 6.43
CA THR A 197 12.61 5.62 5.13
C THR A 197 13.21 6.88 4.54
N MET A 198 14.21 6.74 3.69
CA MET A 198 14.74 7.84 2.89
C MET A 198 15.19 7.27 1.54
N GLY A 199 14.77 7.91 0.45
CA GLY A 199 15.05 7.46 -0.91
C GLY A 199 15.90 8.46 -1.69
N VAL A 200 16.75 7.95 -2.59
CA VAL A 200 17.51 8.73 -3.57
C VAL A 200 17.28 8.16 -4.96
N ALA A 201 17.24 9.03 -5.99
CA ALA A 201 17.06 8.61 -7.37
C ALA A 201 18.07 9.33 -8.29
N PHE A 202 18.73 8.58 -9.18
CA PHE A 202 19.65 9.12 -10.18
C PHE A 202 18.96 9.52 -11.49
N SER A 203 17.72 9.06 -11.70
CA SER A 203 16.90 9.34 -12.88
C SER A 203 15.41 9.24 -12.57
N PHE A 204 14.58 9.79 -13.44
CA PHE A 204 13.12 9.72 -13.31
C PHE A 204 12.53 8.50 -14.03
N VAL A 205 11.37 8.04 -13.56
CA VAL A 205 10.56 7.05 -14.28
C VAL A 205 9.97 7.68 -15.55
N SER A 206 9.91 6.91 -16.64
CA SER A 206 9.21 7.34 -17.86
C SER A 206 7.72 7.08 -17.73
N PHE A 207 6.86 8.05 -18.06
CA PHE A 207 5.40 7.90 -17.96
C PHE A 207 4.81 7.07 -19.10
N LEU A 208 3.65 6.46 -18.90
CA LEU A 208 2.91 5.74 -19.95
C LEU A 208 2.09 6.78 -20.75
N GLY A 209 2.59 7.21 -21.90
CA GLY A 209 1.93 8.19 -22.77
C GLY A 209 2.88 9.22 -23.38
N ARG A 210 2.40 9.99 -24.37
CA ARG A 210 3.12 11.14 -24.92
C ARG A 210 2.83 12.38 -24.07
N LEU A 211 3.79 12.79 -23.25
CA LEU A 211 3.89 14.18 -22.80
C LEU A 211 5.18 14.75 -23.38
N HIS A 212 5.06 15.91 -24.04
CA HIS A 212 6.20 16.77 -24.35
C HIS A 212 7.06 16.86 -23.09
N GLN A 213 8.36 16.59 -23.22
CA GLN A 213 9.32 16.89 -22.16
C GLN A 213 9.18 18.37 -21.82
N THR A 214 8.47 18.70 -20.75
CA THR A 214 8.65 20.00 -20.12
C THR A 214 10.06 20.00 -19.56
N VAL A 215 10.87 20.85 -20.16
CA VAL A 215 12.28 21.09 -19.87
C VAL A 215 12.42 21.54 -18.42
N TRP A 216 12.64 20.60 -17.50
CA TRP A 216 13.20 20.86 -16.17
C TRP A 216 14.45 20.04 -15.87
N ALA A 217 14.93 19.25 -16.84
CA ALA A 217 16.11 18.42 -16.72
C ALA A 217 17.38 19.15 -17.20
N LYS A 218 17.73 20.28 -16.56
CA LYS A 218 19.11 20.79 -16.57
C LYS A 218 19.34 21.80 -15.44
N ARG A 219 19.49 21.27 -14.22
CA ARG A 219 20.06 21.86 -12.98
C ARG A 219 19.14 21.65 -11.78
N ARG A 220 19.36 20.56 -11.06
CA ARG A 220 19.70 20.58 -9.63
C ARG A 220 19.90 19.15 -9.14
N TRP A 221 21.10 18.94 -8.62
CA TRP A 221 21.37 17.95 -7.59
C TRP A 221 20.43 18.27 -6.43
N ASN A 222 19.33 17.56 -6.29
CA ASN A 222 18.43 17.77 -5.15
C ASN A 222 19.01 16.99 -3.97
N SER A 223 19.59 17.75 -3.06
CA SER A 223 20.28 17.37 -1.84
C SER A 223 19.41 16.53 -0.91
N GLY A 224 19.73 15.24 -0.83
CA GLY A 224 19.62 14.42 0.38
C GLY A 224 21.00 14.13 1.01
N LEU A 225 22.03 14.89 0.62
CA LEU A 225 23.44 14.53 0.76
C LEU A 225 24.25 15.37 1.76
N GLU A 226 23.65 16.33 2.47
CA GLU A 226 24.39 17.12 3.48
C GLU A 226 24.37 16.51 4.89
N PHE A 227 23.66 15.39 5.12
CA PHE A 227 23.57 14.75 6.44
C PHE A 227 24.13 13.32 6.47
N MET A 228 24.88 12.93 5.41
CA MET A 228 25.24 11.54 5.14
C MET A 228 26.60 11.10 5.67
N GLU A 229 27.28 11.88 6.51
CA GLU A 229 28.62 11.48 6.96
C GLU A 229 28.66 10.66 8.25
N ASN A 230 27.62 10.57 9.10
CA ASN A 230 27.80 9.86 10.40
C ASN A 230 26.61 9.11 11.06
N LEU A 231 25.42 8.94 10.45
CA LEU A 231 24.27 8.39 11.20
C LEU A 231 23.45 7.24 10.59
N VAL A 232 23.64 6.87 9.32
CA VAL A 232 22.73 5.89 8.67
C VAL A 232 23.11 4.43 8.95
N LEU A 233 24.39 4.11 9.19
CA LEU A 233 24.81 2.72 9.42
C LEU A 233 24.50 2.20 10.83
N LEU A 234 24.42 3.08 11.84
CA LEU A 234 24.25 2.65 13.25
C LEU A 234 22.76 2.44 13.64
N TRP A 235 21.83 3.13 12.97
CA TRP A 235 20.40 3.11 13.33
C TRP A 235 19.65 1.89 12.78
N LEU A 236 20.01 1.42 11.57
CA LEU A 236 19.41 0.23 10.95
C LEU A 236 19.81 -1.07 11.65
N THR A 237 21.01 -1.16 12.24
CA THR A 237 21.47 -2.37 12.92
C THR A 237 20.94 -2.53 14.34
N PHE A 238 20.66 -1.43 15.06
CA PHE A 238 20.27 -1.51 16.48
C PHE A 238 18.78 -1.79 16.68
N ASN A 239 17.89 -1.18 15.88
CA ASN A 239 16.44 -1.36 16.04
C ASN A 239 15.89 -2.64 15.41
N LEU A 240 16.44 -3.10 14.28
CA LEU A 240 16.05 -4.41 13.73
C LEU A 240 16.42 -5.56 14.67
N TRP A 241 17.55 -5.47 15.38
CA TRP A 241 18.00 -6.54 16.26
C TRP A 241 17.17 -6.65 17.55
N MET A 242 16.83 -5.51 18.18
CA MET A 242 15.93 -5.52 19.34
C MET A 242 14.48 -5.91 18.98
N TRP A 243 14.00 -5.53 17.80
CA TRP A 243 12.66 -5.89 17.34
C TRP A 243 12.55 -7.39 17.01
N TRP A 244 13.58 -7.97 16.38
CA TRP A 244 13.63 -9.42 16.11
C TRP A 244 13.65 -10.23 17.40
N PHE A 245 14.36 -9.77 18.44
CA PHE A 245 14.45 -10.45 19.73
C PHE A 245 13.15 -10.38 20.54
N HIS A 246 12.46 -9.23 20.54
CA HIS A 246 11.25 -9.07 21.35
C HIS A 246 10.03 -9.80 20.76
N PHE A 247 9.95 -9.95 19.44
CA PHE A 247 8.79 -10.54 18.78
C PHE A 247 8.86 -12.08 18.67
N PHE A 248 10.05 -12.67 18.50
CA PHE A 248 10.20 -14.12 18.35
C PHE A 248 10.41 -14.90 19.67
N PHE A 249 11.01 -14.29 20.70
CA PHE A 249 11.42 -15.03 21.91
C PHE A 249 10.50 -14.87 23.14
N ARG A 250 9.37 -14.17 23.04
CA ARG A 250 8.45 -13.98 24.18
C ARG A 250 7.17 -14.84 24.16
N ARG A 251 7.04 -15.76 23.19
CA ARG A 251 5.87 -16.67 23.08
C ARG A 251 6.22 -18.17 22.98
N TYR A 252 7.40 -18.57 23.42
CA TYR A 252 7.73 -19.97 23.75
C TYR A 252 8.32 -20.04 25.15
#